data_AF-A0A328P119-F1
#
_entry.id   AF-A0A328P119-F1
#
_cell.length_a   1.000
_cell.length_b   1.000
_cell.length_c   1.000
_cell.angle_alpha   90.00
_cell.angle_beta   90.00
_cell.angle_gamma   90.00
#
_symmetry.space_group_name_H-M   'P 1'
#
loop_
_entity.id
_entity.type
_entity.pdbx_description
1 polymer ?
#
loop_
_entity_poly.entity_id
_entity_poly.type
_entity_poly.pdbx_seq_one_letter_code
_entity_poly.pdbx_strand_id
1 'polypeptide(L)'
;MVIHTLPVKLVVRRGQPPYLAVGIPKSAIRLGRKPRPQTIRWQLQHHGVPGRFNALDDAISPGFLWISPPFPGIFGPPRIGDRGQSITLLDDHNLEEKIGTWYYRLSATIGGVVYRTRFESPYPPRVGPLRSSRMPAATHSGSTAVSPLPPLIFGFDPRTAGNPTIKNR
;
A
#
# COMPACT_ATOMS: atom_id res chain seq x y z
N MET A 1 20.08 10.05 -13.36
CA MET A 1 19.06 9.04 -12.94
C MET A 1 18.20 9.71 -11.89
N VAL A 2 16.87 9.64 -12.00
CA VAL A 2 15.95 10.27 -11.02
C VAL A 2 15.63 9.26 -9.94
N ILE A 3 15.73 9.66 -8.66
CA ILE A 3 15.41 8.81 -7.50
C ILE A 3 14.30 9.46 -6.68
N HIS A 4 13.17 8.76 -6.57
CA HIS A 4 12.04 9.15 -5.75
C HIS A 4 12.17 8.48 -4.39
N THR A 5 12.58 9.23 -3.36
CA THR A 5 12.74 8.68 -2.00
C THR A 5 11.47 8.89 -1.20
N LEU A 6 10.89 7.80 -0.70
CA LEU A 6 9.67 7.76 0.09
C LEU A 6 10.01 7.32 1.52
N PRO A 7 9.82 8.17 2.53
CA PRO A 7 10.05 7.78 3.91
C PRO A 7 8.98 6.77 4.36
N VAL A 8 9.38 5.74 5.10
CA VAL A 8 8.48 4.75 5.70
C VAL A 8 8.61 4.84 7.21
N LYS A 9 7.51 5.11 7.91
CA LYS A 9 7.50 5.31 9.36
C LYS A 9 6.60 4.30 10.04
N LEU A 10 7.00 3.85 11.23
CA LEU A 10 6.10 3.16 12.14
C LEU A 10 5.12 4.18 12.74
N VAL A 11 3.83 3.92 12.60
CA VAL A 11 2.75 4.72 13.17
C VAL A 11 2.14 3.96 14.33
N VAL A 12 2.23 4.54 15.53
CA VAL A 12 1.58 4.06 16.75
C VAL A 12 0.48 5.06 17.10
N ARG A 13 -0.77 4.58 17.22
CA ARG A 13 -1.91 5.42 17.60
C ARG A 13 -2.71 4.71 18.69
N ARG A 14 -3.23 5.48 19.64
CA ARG A 14 -4.10 4.94 20.69
C ARG A 14 -5.33 4.29 20.06
N GLY A 15 -5.66 3.07 20.48
CA GLY A 15 -6.82 2.33 19.98
C GLY A 15 -6.68 1.71 18.59
N GLN A 16 -5.48 1.72 17.98
CA GLN A 16 -5.23 1.02 16.72
C GLN A 16 -3.94 0.20 16.78
N PRO A 17 -3.91 -1.00 16.15
CA PRO A 17 -2.67 -1.73 15.98
C PRO A 17 -1.63 -0.90 15.20
N PRO A 18 -0.37 -0.86 15.65
CA PRO A 18 0.69 -0.15 14.94
C PRO A 18 0.90 -0.69 13.52
N TYR A 19 1.29 0.18 12.61
CA TYR A 19 1.47 -0.16 11.19
C TYR A 19 2.53 0.71 10.54
N LEU A 20 3.04 0.27 9.39
CA LEU A 20 3.94 1.08 8.58
C LEU A 20 3.12 2.03 7.70
N ALA A 21 3.50 3.30 7.66
CA ALA A 21 2.96 4.27 6.73
C ALA A 21 4.06 4.75 5.79
N VAL A 22 3.75 4.79 4.49
CA VAL A 22 4.59 5.44 3.49
C VAL A 22 4.23 6.92 3.51
N GLY A 23 5.20 7.79 3.80
CA GLY A 23 5.06 9.21 3.59
C GLY A 23 5.02 9.48 2.10
N ILE A 24 3.85 9.87 1.60
CA ILE A 24 3.64 10.23 0.21
C ILE A 24 3.69 11.75 0.13
N PRO A 25 4.78 12.37 -0.37
CA PRO A 25 4.70 13.76 -0.81
C PRO A 25 3.57 13.85 -1.84
N LYS A 26 2.71 14.88 -1.74
CA LYS A 26 1.54 15.09 -2.64
C LYS A 26 1.85 14.99 -4.14
N SER A 27 3.12 15.03 -4.54
CA SER A 27 3.64 14.96 -5.92
C SER A 27 4.38 13.67 -6.31
N ALA A 28 4.74 12.76 -5.39
CA ALA A 28 5.82 11.77 -5.63
C ALA A 28 5.39 10.37 -6.12
N ILE A 29 4.09 10.09 -6.26
CA ILE A 29 3.59 8.81 -6.81
C ILE A 29 2.83 9.09 -8.11
N ARG A 30 3.45 9.90 -8.96
CA ARG A 30 3.05 10.11 -10.35
C ARG A 30 4.34 10.05 -11.14
N LEU A 31 4.73 8.85 -11.54
CA LEU A 31 5.90 8.66 -12.39
C LEU A 31 5.46 9.03 -13.81
N GLY A 32 5.84 10.22 -14.25
CA GLY A 32 5.65 10.63 -15.62
C GLY A 32 6.64 9.91 -16.53
N ARG A 33 6.29 9.75 -17.81
CA ARG A 33 7.19 9.23 -18.86
C ARG A 33 8.54 9.92 -18.83
N LYS A 34 9.61 9.14 -18.78
CA LYS A 34 10.98 9.63 -18.91
C LYS A 34 11.75 8.74 -19.89
N PRO A 35 12.62 9.32 -20.73
CA PRO A 35 13.45 8.55 -21.66
C PRO A 35 14.55 7.73 -20.95
N ARG A 36 14.66 7.85 -19.62
CA ARG A 36 15.62 7.10 -18.79
C ARG A 36 14.88 6.48 -17.60
N PRO A 37 15.29 5.28 -17.15
CA PRO A 37 14.72 4.64 -15.97
C PRO A 37 14.74 5.54 -14.73
N GLN A 38 13.72 5.38 -13.89
CA GLN A 38 13.55 6.06 -12.62
C GLN A 38 13.64 5.05 -11.48
N THR A 39 14.18 5.44 -10.33
CA THR A 39 14.25 4.56 -9.17
C THR A 39 13.29 5.05 -8.09
N ILE A 40 12.44 4.16 -7.61
CA ILE A 40 11.65 4.36 -6.40
C ILE A 40 12.47 3.78 -5.24
N ARG A 41 12.67 4.55 -4.18
CA ARG A 41 13.37 4.11 -2.97
C ARG A 41 12.49 4.32 -1.75
N TRP A 42 12.11 3.25 -1.08
CA TRP A 42 11.52 3.33 0.25
C TRP A 42 12.62 3.34 1.29
N GLN A 43 12.61 4.33 2.17
CA GLN A 43 13.59 4.51 3.22
C GLN A 43 12.92 4.32 4.58
N LEU A 44 13.32 3.29 5.32
CA LEU A 44 12.81 3.09 6.67
C LEU A 44 13.33 4.21 7.58
N GLN A 45 12.41 4.83 8.30
CA GLN A 45 12.67 5.84 9.32
C GLN A 45 12.24 5.28 10.66
N HIS A 46 13.20 5.19 11.57
CA HIS A 46 12.96 4.72 12.93
C HIS A 46 13.59 5.69 13.93
N HIS A 47 12.82 6.09 14.94
CA HIS A 47 13.31 6.93 16.03
C HIS A 47 13.51 6.04 17.26
N GLY A 48 14.76 5.87 17.69
CA GLY A 48 15.12 5.17 18.94
C GLY A 48 15.28 3.65 18.86
N VAL A 49 14.40 2.93 18.16
CA VAL A 49 14.48 1.46 18.05
C VAL A 49 14.97 1.06 16.65
N PRO A 50 16.05 0.27 16.53
CA PRO A 50 16.51 -0.18 15.22
C PRO A 50 15.48 -1.11 14.58
N GLY A 51 15.37 -1.02 13.27
CA GLY A 51 14.55 -1.93 12.48
C GLY A 51 15.07 -2.05 11.07
N ARG A 52 14.61 -3.04 10.33
CA ARG A 52 14.98 -3.26 8.93
C ARG A 52 13.79 -3.78 8.15
N PHE A 53 13.72 -3.47 6.87
CA PHE A 53 12.87 -4.22 5.97
C PHE A 53 13.20 -5.72 6.04
N ASN A 54 12.17 -6.54 5.92
CA ASN A 54 12.35 -7.99 5.87
C ASN A 54 13.01 -8.39 4.56
N ALA A 55 13.56 -9.62 4.51
CA ALA A 55 14.10 -10.16 3.28
C ALA A 55 13.03 -10.21 2.18
N LEU A 56 13.42 -10.06 0.90
CA LEU A 56 12.46 -10.05 -0.21
C LEU A 56 11.82 -11.42 -0.43
N ASP A 57 12.54 -12.48 -0.06
CA ASP A 57 12.18 -13.89 -0.15
C ASP A 57 11.66 -14.47 1.18
N ASP A 58 11.41 -13.64 2.19
CA ASP A 58 10.79 -14.08 3.44
C ASP A 58 9.40 -14.69 3.15
N ALA A 59 9.22 -15.95 3.56
CA ALA A 59 8.05 -16.75 3.21
C ALA A 59 6.73 -16.24 3.82
N ILE A 60 6.79 -15.47 4.92
CA ILE A 60 5.61 -15.05 5.69
C ILE A 60 5.33 -13.56 5.50
N SER A 61 6.39 -12.76 5.53
CA SER A 61 6.35 -11.30 5.56
C SER A 61 7.47 -10.72 4.70
N PRO A 62 7.42 -10.90 3.37
CA PRO A 62 8.44 -10.35 2.48
C PRO A 62 8.52 -8.82 2.62
N GLY A 63 9.74 -8.30 2.51
CA GLY A 63 10.02 -6.87 2.62
C GLY A 63 9.23 -6.03 1.62
N PHE A 64 8.99 -6.61 0.43
CA PHE A 64 8.14 -6.05 -0.61
C PHE A 64 7.24 -7.15 -1.20
N LEU A 65 5.97 -6.83 -1.41
CA LEU A 65 5.02 -7.73 -2.07
C LEU A 65 4.08 -6.93 -2.99
N TRP A 66 3.93 -7.39 -4.23
CA TRP A 66 2.84 -6.93 -5.07
C TRP A 66 1.51 -7.53 -4.59
N ILE A 67 0.53 -6.66 -4.35
CA ILE A 67 -0.86 -7.07 -4.11
C ILE A 67 -1.59 -7.20 -5.45
N SER A 68 -1.36 -6.24 -6.34
CA SER A 68 -1.78 -6.27 -7.74
C SER A 68 -0.54 -6.13 -8.60
N PRO A 69 0.05 -7.25 -9.07
CA PRO A 69 1.30 -7.21 -9.79
C PRO A 69 1.13 -6.53 -11.16
N PRO A 70 2.13 -5.75 -11.59
CA PRO A 70 2.19 -5.23 -12.96
C PRO A 70 2.45 -6.35 -13.97
N PHE A 71 2.16 -6.08 -15.25
CA PHE A 71 2.66 -6.92 -16.32
C PHE A 71 4.20 -6.97 -16.27
N PRO A 72 4.82 -8.11 -16.65
CA PRO A 72 6.27 -8.23 -16.71
C PRO A 72 6.90 -7.10 -17.54
N GLY A 73 8.04 -6.56 -17.07
CA GLY A 73 8.79 -5.52 -17.78
C GLY A 73 8.37 -4.07 -17.49
N ILE A 74 7.32 -3.84 -16.70
CA ILE A 74 6.99 -2.47 -16.23
C ILE A 74 8.02 -2.02 -15.18
N PHE A 75 8.26 -2.85 -14.17
CA PHE A 75 9.26 -2.60 -13.13
C PHE A 75 10.32 -3.72 -13.12
N GLY A 76 11.55 -3.34 -12.78
CA GLY A 76 12.60 -4.29 -12.42
C GLY A 76 12.32 -4.97 -11.08
N PRO A 77 13.11 -6.00 -10.70
CA PRO A 77 12.95 -6.64 -9.40
C PRO A 77 13.27 -5.67 -8.26
N PRO A 78 12.55 -5.74 -7.12
CA PRO A 78 12.91 -4.97 -5.93
C PRO A 78 14.27 -5.43 -5.41
N ARG A 79 15.01 -4.52 -4.75
CA ARG A 79 16.31 -4.82 -4.13
C ARG A 79 16.37 -4.20 -2.74
N ILE A 80 16.88 -4.95 -1.78
CA ILE A 80 17.19 -4.43 -0.44
C ILE A 80 18.57 -3.75 -0.48
N GLY A 81 18.64 -2.55 0.07
CA GLY A 81 19.86 -1.76 0.22
C GLY A 81 20.12 -1.39 1.68
N ASP A 82 21.25 -0.72 1.90
CA ASP A 82 21.58 -0.04 3.17
C ASP A 82 21.38 -0.92 4.42
N ARG A 83 21.85 -2.18 4.36
CA ARG A 83 21.69 -3.17 5.45
C ARG A 83 20.23 -3.41 5.87
N GLY A 84 19.29 -3.31 4.93
CA GLY A 84 17.86 -3.45 5.19
C GLY A 84 17.15 -2.14 5.51
N GLN A 85 17.82 -0.99 5.44
CA GLN A 85 17.18 0.31 5.67
C GLN A 85 16.44 0.85 4.44
N SER A 86 16.71 0.30 3.26
CA SER A 86 16.03 0.72 2.04
C SER A 86 15.58 -0.44 1.17
N ILE A 87 14.49 -0.23 0.44
CA ILE A 87 14.09 -1.05 -0.70
C ILE A 87 14.09 -0.14 -1.92
N THR A 88 14.65 -0.62 -3.03
CA THR A 88 14.63 0.08 -4.32
C THR A 88 13.88 -0.74 -5.35
N LEU A 89 13.17 -0.05 -6.24
CA LEU A 89 12.48 -0.62 -7.39
C LEU A 89 12.77 0.25 -8.60
N LEU A 90 13.20 -0.37 -9.69
CA LEU A 90 13.45 0.33 -10.94
C LEU A 90 12.15 0.41 -11.73
N ASP A 91 11.77 1.61 -12.16
CA ASP A 91 10.71 1.88 -13.10
C ASP A 91 11.33 2.19 -14.46
N ASP A 92 11.05 1.35 -15.45
CA ASP A 92 11.54 1.50 -16.82
C ASP A 92 10.42 2.08 -17.72
N HIS A 93 9.64 3.03 -17.20
CA HIS A 93 8.51 3.62 -17.89
C HIS A 93 8.96 4.50 -19.08
N ASN A 94 9.23 3.84 -20.21
CA ASN A 94 9.61 4.43 -21.49
C ASN A 94 8.49 4.39 -22.55
N LEU A 95 7.42 3.62 -22.32
CA LEU A 95 6.34 3.35 -23.28
C LEU A 95 4.94 3.51 -22.65
N GLU A 96 3.96 3.86 -23.47
CA GLU A 96 2.57 4.15 -23.10
C GLU A 96 1.81 2.95 -22.50
N GLU A 97 2.16 1.73 -22.92
CA GLU A 97 1.58 0.47 -22.41
C GLU A 97 1.85 0.22 -20.92
N LYS A 98 2.76 0.99 -20.33
CA LYS A 98 3.16 0.89 -18.94
C LYS A 98 2.39 1.86 -18.03
N ILE A 99 1.21 2.35 -18.44
CA ILE A 99 0.29 3.17 -17.61
C ILE A 99 -0.55 2.27 -16.71
N GLY A 100 -0.70 2.65 -15.45
CA GLY A 100 -1.52 1.87 -14.52
C GLY A 100 -1.42 2.33 -13.07
N THR A 101 -2.12 1.61 -12.21
CA THR A 101 -2.01 1.74 -10.75
C THR A 101 -1.80 0.37 -10.14
N TRP A 102 -0.67 0.19 -9.46
CA TRP A 102 -0.31 -1.07 -8.81
C TRP A 102 -0.27 -0.89 -7.31
N TYR A 103 -0.79 -1.88 -6.59
CA TYR A 103 -0.85 -1.90 -5.14
C TYR A 103 0.24 -2.82 -4.61
N TYR A 104 0.92 -2.39 -3.55
CA TYR A 104 1.98 -3.16 -2.93
C TYR A 104 1.86 -3.12 -1.41
N ARG A 105 2.63 -4.00 -0.76
CA ARG A 105 2.80 -4.06 0.69
C ARG A 105 4.27 -4.04 1.03
N LEU A 106 4.64 -3.32 2.09
CA LEU A 106 5.96 -3.37 2.69
C LEU A 106 5.88 -4.04 4.06
N SER A 107 6.93 -4.79 4.42
CA SER A 107 7.08 -5.40 5.74
C SER A 107 8.45 -5.08 6.33
N ALA A 108 8.48 -4.74 7.62
CA ALA A 108 9.73 -4.48 8.34
C ALA A 108 9.66 -5.03 9.76
N THR A 109 10.78 -5.54 10.26
CA THR A 109 10.95 -5.94 11.66
C THR A 109 11.62 -4.82 12.41
N ILE A 110 10.93 -4.26 13.41
CA ILE A 110 11.41 -3.16 14.26
C ILE A 110 11.30 -3.63 15.71
N GLY A 111 12.42 -3.61 16.44
CA GLY A 111 12.44 -4.12 17.82
C GLY A 111 11.98 -5.58 17.95
N GLY A 112 12.23 -6.41 16.94
CA GLY A 112 11.80 -7.83 16.91
C GLY A 112 10.35 -8.07 16.50
N VAL A 113 9.55 -7.01 16.27
CA VAL A 113 8.15 -7.13 15.86
C VAL A 113 7.99 -6.82 14.38
N VAL A 114 7.25 -7.66 13.66
CA VAL A 114 6.92 -7.45 12.25
C VAL A 114 5.77 -6.46 12.12
N TYR A 115 6.00 -5.38 11.38
CA TYR A 115 5.00 -4.41 10.99
C TYR A 115 4.80 -4.41 9.48
N ARG A 116 3.59 -4.10 9.04
CA ARG A 116 3.22 -4.06 7.62
C ARG A 116 2.51 -2.76 7.28
N THR A 117 2.60 -2.35 6.02
CA THR A 117 1.70 -1.32 5.50
C THR A 117 0.28 -1.85 5.44
N ARG A 118 -0.69 -0.98 5.71
CA ARG A 118 -2.12 -1.31 5.57
C ARG A 118 -2.50 -1.38 4.09
N PHE A 119 -3.50 -2.21 3.80
CA PHE A 119 -4.16 -2.28 2.51
C PHE A 119 -5.65 -2.50 2.74
N GLU A 120 -6.48 -1.67 2.14
CA GLU A 120 -7.93 -1.78 2.10
C GLU A 120 -8.34 -1.91 0.63
N SER A 121 -9.02 -2.99 0.24
CA SER A 121 -9.41 -3.16 -1.16
C SER A 121 -10.23 -1.95 -1.63
N PRO A 122 -9.86 -1.29 -2.74
CA PRO A 122 -10.65 -0.19 -3.30
C PRO A 122 -11.93 -0.71 -3.97
N TYR A 123 -12.06 -2.03 -4.15
CA TYR A 123 -13.25 -2.68 -4.68
C TYR A 123 -14.10 -3.23 -3.53
N PRO A 124 -15.44 -3.07 -3.58
CA PRO A 124 -16.32 -3.71 -2.62
C PRO A 124 -16.16 -5.23 -2.72
N PRO A 125 -16.36 -5.97 -1.60
CA PRO A 125 -16.32 -7.42 -1.63
C PRO A 125 -17.33 -7.94 -2.66
N ARG A 126 -16.86 -8.69 -3.66
CA ARG A 126 -17.71 -9.32 -4.69
C ARG A 126 -18.37 -10.62 -4.19
N VAL A 127 -18.49 -10.78 -2.89
CA VAL A 127 -19.23 -11.91 -2.32
C VAL A 127 -20.67 -11.43 -2.18
N GLY A 128 -21.48 -11.70 -3.22
CA GLY A 128 -22.92 -11.77 -3.00
C GLY A 128 -23.18 -12.84 -1.93
N PRO A 129 -24.19 -12.68 -1.06
CA PRO A 129 -24.50 -13.71 -0.08
C PRO A 129 -24.61 -15.03 -0.83
N LEU A 130 -23.85 -16.05 -0.39
CA LEU A 130 -24.13 -17.42 -0.79
C LEU A 130 -25.63 -17.58 -0.58
N ARG A 131 -26.38 -17.82 -1.65
CA ARG A 131 -27.80 -18.14 -1.54
C ARG A 131 -27.85 -19.40 -0.69
N SER A 132 -28.03 -19.23 0.62
CA SER A 132 -28.43 -20.29 1.51
C SER A 132 -29.65 -20.90 0.86
N SER A 133 -29.54 -22.17 0.45
CA SER A 133 -30.65 -22.93 -0.11
C SER A 133 -31.81 -22.81 0.87
N ARG A 134 -32.77 -21.94 0.56
CA ARG A 134 -33.89 -21.59 1.43
C ARG A 134 -34.76 -22.84 1.53
N MET A 135 -34.68 -23.53 2.67
CA MET A 135 -35.87 -24.20 3.21
C MET A 135 -36.98 -23.14 3.34
N PRO A 136 -38.22 -23.41 2.92
CA PRO A 136 -39.28 -22.41 2.97
C PRO A 136 -39.83 -22.34 4.39
N ALA A 137 -39.67 -21.20 5.07
CA ALA A 137 -40.54 -20.82 6.18
C ALA A 137 -40.59 -19.30 6.40
N ALA A 138 -41.83 -18.80 6.36
CA ALA A 138 -42.43 -17.65 7.04
C ALA A 138 -41.83 -16.22 6.89
N THR A 139 -42.66 -15.40 6.24
CA THR A 139 -42.83 -13.95 6.28
C THR A 139 -42.45 -13.26 7.60
N HIS A 140 -41.75 -12.12 7.55
CA HIS A 140 -42.12 -10.87 8.25
C HIS A 140 -41.31 -9.68 7.70
N SER A 141 -42.03 -8.60 7.41
CA SER A 141 -41.57 -7.31 6.89
C SER A 141 -40.98 -6.42 7.99
N GLY A 142 -40.00 -5.59 7.66
CA GLY A 142 -39.48 -4.53 8.54
C GLY A 142 -38.58 -3.53 7.80
N SER A 143 -39.12 -2.33 7.58
CA SER A 143 -38.52 -1.16 6.91
C SER A 143 -37.55 -0.41 7.82
N THR A 144 -36.57 0.34 7.27
CA THR A 144 -36.40 1.81 7.43
C THR A 144 -35.08 2.28 6.79
N ALA A 145 -35.15 3.34 5.98
CA ALA A 145 -34.04 4.03 5.32
C ALA A 145 -33.46 5.15 6.19
N VAL A 146 -32.15 5.45 6.07
CA VAL A 146 -31.57 6.75 6.47
C VAL A 146 -30.41 7.14 5.54
N SER A 147 -30.53 8.30 4.89
CA SER A 147 -29.49 9.00 4.10
C SER A 147 -28.38 9.58 4.99
N PRO A 148 -27.15 9.80 4.49
CA PRO A 148 -26.20 10.69 5.15
C PRO A 148 -25.96 12.01 4.39
N LEU A 149 -26.06 13.12 5.12
CA LEU A 149 -25.48 14.44 4.83
C LEU A 149 -23.94 14.42 4.99
N PRO A 150 -23.17 15.32 4.34
CA PRO A 150 -21.72 15.39 4.51
C PRO A 150 -21.34 16.39 5.63
N PRO A 151 -20.27 16.14 6.41
CA PRO A 151 -19.63 17.20 7.16
C PRO A 151 -18.21 17.55 6.65
N LEU A 152 -17.89 18.80 6.97
CA LEU A 152 -16.80 19.67 6.54
C LEU A 152 -15.39 19.24 6.96
N ILE A 153 -14.44 19.70 6.14
CA ILE A 153 -13.00 19.46 6.15
C ILE A 153 -12.32 20.43 7.14
N PHE A 154 -11.68 19.91 8.19
CA PHE A 154 -10.45 20.45 8.79
C PHE A 154 -9.78 19.37 9.65
N GLY A 155 -8.48 19.16 9.46
CA GLY A 155 -7.66 18.24 10.27
C GLY A 155 -7.06 17.10 9.46
N PHE A 156 -5.81 16.75 9.77
CA PHE A 156 -5.07 15.61 9.19
C PHE A 156 -5.92 14.32 9.24
N ASP A 157 -6.53 13.97 8.10
CA ASP A 157 -7.50 12.88 8.01
C ASP A 157 -6.79 11.51 7.99
N PRO A 158 -7.09 10.57 8.91
CA PRO A 158 -6.59 9.20 8.88
C PRO A 158 -6.89 8.42 7.58
N ARG A 159 -7.77 8.92 6.70
CA ARG A 159 -7.95 8.42 5.32
C ARG A 159 -6.77 8.70 4.38
N THR A 160 -5.77 9.49 4.81
CA THR A 160 -4.62 9.86 3.96
C THR A 160 -3.45 8.86 3.97
N ALA A 161 -3.44 7.87 4.87
CA ALA A 161 -2.57 6.70 4.70
C ALA A 161 -3.24 5.70 3.75
N GLY A 162 -3.59 6.17 2.54
CA GLY A 162 -4.17 5.33 1.50
C GLY A 162 -3.24 4.18 1.15
N ASN A 163 -3.79 3.16 0.48
CA ASN A 163 -3.01 2.00 0.05
C ASN A 163 -1.69 2.43 -0.61
N PRO A 164 -0.57 1.77 -0.27
CA PRO A 164 0.67 1.99 -0.98
C PRO A 164 0.44 1.67 -2.46
N THR A 165 0.59 2.67 -3.31
CA THR A 165 0.37 2.55 -4.76
C THR A 165 1.55 3.09 -5.54
N ILE A 166 1.73 2.61 -6.76
CA ILE A 166 2.59 3.21 -7.78
C ILE A 166 1.69 3.55 -8.96
N LYS A 167 1.82 4.77 -9.51
CA LYS A 167 1.04 5.24 -10.65
C LYS A 167 1.96 5.76 -11.74
N ASN A 168 1.90 5.12 -12.90
CA ASN A 168 2.56 5.59 -14.12
C ASN A 168 1.52 6.28 -15.00
N ARG A 169 1.88 7.43 -15.59
CA ARG A 169 1.03 8.25 -16.47
C ARG A 169 1.82 8.74 -17.69
#